data_AF-A0A2Z3V6R0-F1
#
_entry.id   AF-A0A2Z3V6R0-F1
#
_cell.length_a   1.000
_cell.length_b   1.000
_cell.length_c   1.000
_cell.angle_alpha   90.00
_cell.angle_beta   90.00
_cell.angle_gamma   90.00
#
_symmetry.space_group_name_H-M   'P 1'
#
loop_
_entity.id
_entity.type
_entity.pdbx_description
1 polymer ?
#
loop_
_entity_poly.entity_id
_entity_poly.type
_entity_poly.pdbx_seq_one_letter_code
_entity_poly.pdbx_strand_id
1 'polypeptide(L)' 'MAQGRLLTVEEAAERLNTSVRFPRRLIEERRITFIHVGRNVRIPEAALEAFIAAGLVDPITTTRRRRAA' A
#
# COMPACT_ATOMS: atom_id res chain seq x y z
N MET A 1 0.38 15.66 3.99
CA MET A 1 -0.95 16.27 3.89
C MET A 1 -1.83 15.31 3.08
N ALA A 2 -3.03 14.95 3.54
CA ALA A 2 -3.87 13.97 2.84
C ALA A 2 -4.71 14.66 1.74
N GLN A 3 -4.06 15.14 0.67
CA GLN A 3 -4.75 15.57 -0.55
C GLN A 3 -4.93 14.35 -1.44
N GLY A 4 -6.19 13.99 -1.76
CA GLY A 4 -6.48 12.89 -2.68
C GLY A 4 -7.83 12.24 -2.41
N ARG A 5 -8.18 11.24 -3.23
CA ARG A 5 -9.41 10.46 -3.09
C ARG A 5 -9.36 9.65 -1.80
N LEU A 6 -10.50 9.56 -1.13
CA LEU A 6 -10.72 8.66 0.01
C LEU A 6 -11.33 7.37 -0.51
N LEU A 7 -10.61 6.27 -0.35
CA LEU A 7 -11.03 4.94 -0.78
C LEU A 7 -11.85 4.25 0.30
N THR A 8 -12.84 3.47 -0.13
CA THR A 8 -13.46 2.45 0.74
C THR A 8 -12.50 1.28 0.95
N VAL A 9 -12.85 0.39 1.88
CA VAL A 9 -12.07 -0.83 2.12
C VAL A 9 -12.10 -1.73 0.88
N GLU A 10 -13.24 -1.79 0.19
CA GLU A 10 -13.45 -2.52 -1.06
C GLU A 10 -12.61 -1.92 -2.19
N GLU A 11 -12.64 -0.60 -2.40
CA GLU A 11 -11.83 0.06 -3.42
C GLU A 11 -10.32 -0.11 -3.17
N ALA A 12 -9.89 -0.08 -1.90
CA ALA A 12 -8.50 -0.37 -1.54
C ALA A 12 -8.11 -1.82 -1.82
N ALA A 13 -9.04 -2.77 -1.61
CA ALA A 13 -8.83 -4.18 -1.91
C ALA A 13 -8.68 -4.40 -3.42
N GLU A 14 -9.56 -3.79 -4.22
CA GLU A 14 -9.50 -3.82 -5.68
C GLU A 14 -8.18 -3.24 -6.19
N ARG A 15 -7.75 -2.09 -5.67
CA ARG A 15 -6.49 -1.45 -6.08
C ARG A 15 -5.25 -2.27 -5.76
N LEU A 16 -5.25 -2.97 -4.63
CA LEU A 16 -4.18 -3.90 -4.27
C LEU A 16 -4.30 -5.27 -4.95
N ASN A 17 -5.39 -5.52 -5.69
CA ASN A 17 -5.75 -6.83 -6.22
C ASN A 17 -5.74 -7.92 -5.13
N THR A 18 -6.31 -7.61 -3.96
CA THR A 18 -6.40 -8.51 -2.80
C THR A 18 -7.84 -8.65 -2.31
N SER A 19 -8.08 -9.56 -1.36
CA SER A 19 -9.38 -9.64 -0.69
C SER A 19 -9.57 -8.52 0.33
N VAL A 20 -10.82 -8.14 0.62
CA VAL A 20 -11.20 -7.12 1.64
C VAL A 20 -10.60 -7.41 3.03
N ARG A 21 -10.29 -8.68 3.33
CA ARG A 21 -9.63 -9.06 4.58
C ARG A 21 -8.25 -8.44 4.73
N PHE A 22 -7.52 -8.23 3.63
CA PHE A 22 -6.17 -7.69 3.66
C PHE A 22 -6.15 -6.20 4.05
N PRO A 23 -6.92 -5.28 3.43
CA PRO A 23 -7.01 -3.91 3.92
C PRO A 23 -7.53 -3.79 5.36
N ARG A 24 -8.48 -4.65 5.78
CA ARG A 24 -8.94 -4.70 7.18
C ARG A 24 -7.81 -5.04 8.14
N ARG A 25 -7.00 -6.05 7.80
CA ARG A 25 -5.81 -6.41 8.57
C ARG A 25 -4.80 -5.26 8.63
N LEU A 26 -4.57 -4.53 7.53
CA LEU A 26 -3.69 -3.36 7.53
C LEU A 26 -4.17 -2.27 8.50
N ILE A 27 -5.49 -2.06 8.60
CA ILE A 27 -6.10 -1.10 9.53
C ILE A 27 -5.97 -1.60 10.98
N GLU A 28 -6.28 -2.86 11.24
CA GLU A 28 -6.17 -3.50 12.56
C GLU A 28 -4.73 -3.45 13.08
N GLU A 29 -3.76 -3.81 12.25
CA GLU A 29 -2.32 -3.76 12.55
C GLU A 29 -1.73 -2.33 12.51
N ARG A 30 -2.54 -1.30 12.18
CA ARG A 30 -2.11 0.10 12.04
C ARG A 30 -0.94 0.30 11.05
N ARG A 31 -0.89 -0.51 9.99
CA ARG A 31 0.17 -0.45 8.96
C ARG A 31 -0.06 0.63 7.91
N ILE A 32 -1.27 1.18 7.84
CA ILE A 32 -1.64 2.29 6.95
C ILE A 32 -2.41 3.35 7.72
N THR A 33 -2.33 4.59 7.25
CA THR A 33 -3.18 5.68 7.76
C THR A 33 -4.61 5.49 7.26
N PHE A 34 -5.58 5.70 8.14
CA PHE A 34 -7.00 5.69 7.82
C PHE A 34 -7.71 6.78 8.62
N ILE A 35 -8.92 7.10 8.22
CA ILE A 35 -9.79 8.02 8.94
C ILE A 35 -11.12 7.35 9.25
N HIS A 36 -11.70 7.72 10.40
CA HIS A 36 -13.07 7.38 10.74
C HIS A 36 -14.03 8.44 10.18
N VAL A 37 -15.05 7.99 9.48
CA VAL A 37 -16.17 8.80 8.99
C VAL A 37 -17.45 8.19 9.56
N GLY A 38 -17.75 8.55 10.82
CA GLY A 38 -18.77 7.88 11.61
C GLY A 38 -18.44 6.39 11.78
N ARG A 39 -19.38 5.51 11.40
CA ARG A 39 -19.16 4.05 11.42
C ARG A 39 -18.27 3.53 10.29
N ASN A 40 -18.03 4.36 9.26
CA ASN A 40 -17.30 3.95 8.08
C ASN A 40 -15.82 4.28 8.24
N VAL A 41 -14.96 3.45 7.65
CA VAL A 41 -13.53 3.74 7.53
C VAL A 41 -13.23 4.17 6.11
N ARG A 42 -12.39 5.19 5.97
CA ARG A 42 -11.86 5.64 4.68
C ARG A 42 -10.34 5.61 4.70
N ILE A 43 -9.76 5.18 3.59
CA ILE A 43 -8.32 5.07 3.41
C ILE A 43 -7.90 6.15 2.42
N PRO A 44 -7.06 7.12 2.81
CA PRO A 44 -6.49 8.06 1.86
C PRO A 44 -5.69 7.31 0.80
N GLU A 45 -5.92 7.62 -0.48
CA GLU A 45 -5.17 7.03 -1.59
C GLU A 45 -3.65 7.14 -1.40
N ALA A 46 -3.16 8.30 -0.94
CA ALA A 46 -1.75 8.52 -0.63
C ALA A 46 -1.20 7.56 0.46
N ALA A 47 -2.03 7.11 1.41
CA ALA A 47 -1.60 6.14 2.41
C ALA A 47 -1.39 4.75 1.80
N LEU A 48 -2.21 4.40 0.80
CA LEU A 48 -2.05 3.14 0.07
C LEU A 48 -0.82 3.19 -0.85
N GLU A 49 -0.59 4.30 -1.53
CA GLU A 49 0.62 4.51 -2.34
C GLU A 49 1.89 4.44 -1.50
N ALA A 50 1.88 5.07 -0.32
CA ALA A 50 3.01 4.98 0.62
C ALA A 50 3.26 3.54 1.09
N PHE A 51 2.20 2.76 1.32
CA PHE A 51 2.32 1.34 1.67
C PHE A 51 2.92 0.51 0.53
N ILE A 52 2.47 0.74 -0.70
CA ILE A 52 3.03 0.08 -1.89
C ILE A 52 4.50 0.43 -2.02
N ALA A 53 4.85 1.72 -1.98
CA ALA A 53 6.22 2.20 -2.09
C ALA A 53 7.13 1.60 -1.01
N ALA A 54 6.67 1.49 0.23
CA ALA A 54 7.42 0.86 1.32
C ALA A 54 7.59 -0.66 1.15
N GLY A 55 6.70 -1.32 0.40
CA GLY A 55 6.76 -2.74 0.09
C GLY A 55 7.47 -3.09 -1.22
N LEU A 56 7.93 -2.09 -1.99
CA LEU A 56 8.69 -2.30 -3.21
C LEU A 56 10.04 -2.93 -2.87
N VAL A 57 10.33 -4.06 -3.52
CA VAL A 57 11.64 -4.71 -3.45
C VAL A 57 12.34 -4.49 -4.78
N ASP A 58 13.51 -3.85 -4.73
CA ASP A 58 14.31 -3.61 -5.92
C ASP A 58 14.77 -4.93 -6.55
N PRO A 59 14.76 -5.02 -7.90
CA PRO A 59 15.26 -6.20 -8.58
C PRO A 59 16.75 -6.41 -8.32
N ILE A 60 17.15 -7.67 -8.10
CA ILE A 60 18.55 -8.03 -7.90
C ILE A 60 19.31 -7.82 -9.22
N THR A 61 20.20 -6.84 -9.24
CA THR A 61 21.11 -6.62 -10.37
C THR A 61 22.38 -7.43 -10.19
N THR A 62 22.49 -8.57 -10.87
CA THR A 62 23.77 -9.29 -10.94
C THR A 62 24.68 -8.58 -11.94
N THR A 63 25.47 -7.60 -11.45
CA THR A 63 26.59 -7.10 -12.25
C THR A 63 27.60 -8.24 -12.39
N ARG A 64 27.56 -8.92 -13.54
CA ARG A 64 28.64 -9.79 -13.99
C ARG A 64 29.84 -8.89 -14.28
N ARG A 65 30.69 -8.63 -13.29
CA ARG A 65 32.02 -8.06 -13.54
C ARG A 65 32.74 -9.04 -14.47
N ARG A 66 32.81 -8.72 -15.76
CA ARG A 66 33.77 -9.34 -16.67
C ARG A 66 35.15 -9.02 -16.11
N ARG A 67 35.84 -10.01 -15.53
CA ARG A 67 37.29 -9.93 -15.35
C ARG A 67 37.89 -9.87 -16.77
N ALA A 68 38.46 -8.73 -17.12
CA ALA A 68 39.40 -8.66 -18.23
C ALA A 68 40.68 -9.40 -17.79
N ALA A 69 41.16 -10.28 -18.66
CA ALA A 69 42.47 -10.92 -18.56
C ALA A 69 43.54 -10.00 -19.14
#